data_AF-A0A1C6EK35-F1
#
_entry.id   AF-A0A1C6EK35-F1
#
_cell.length_a   1.000
_cell.length_b   1.000
_cell.length_c   1.000
_cell.angle_alpha   90.00
_cell.angle_beta   90.00
_cell.angle_gamma   90.00
#
_symmetry.space_group_name_H-M   'P 1'
#
loop_
_entity.id
_entity.type
_entity.pdbx_description
1 polymer ?
#
loop_
_entity_poly.entity_id
_entity_poly.type
_entity_poly.pdbx_seq_one_letter_code
_entity_poly.pdbx_strand_id
1 'polypeptide(L)'
;MIKKLKKMLSLLSAAAVTASACVFTVPANAVTAPLFYSECEDLELAGDAQITDNVYGGYNTGFSGKGYVWIQGNGSFSFEVDAPEDGMYNLEVRSWQYLDETGRVQSYSVNGNKGTSYLMPHSDTFTDYSMGLIRLNKGTNEIKIQSGDNVGYGYALYDTVTVTKAVMPELNIKPVLSDPNATKETQGLMNYLCDMYGKHIISGQQEIYGNGHTVDQPAGYSGDDLLGYESEFEWINKNFGVYPAIRGFDMMNYNPLYGWDDGTTERIIEWGNERNGIPTVCWHINLPTDFANYEIGEPVDWSAASYKPNSSFSVANATIEGTKEYEYVMLTIEALAEQLLKVQEAGVPIIFRPYHEAEGNPGIGNAWFWWGQEGPEPYKALWKQLYTTLTEEYGLHNLIWEFNSYTYSSSPEWYPGDEWVDMVGFDKYNCIYNRTDGLSDCPNEDAISDTFYNLVNLTDNKKLVAMPENDTVPSLENMLIEKAHWLYFCIWYDNGSDNFLTGKNKNNYDTLKEIYQSDYCITLDELPDWKNYEYKGPEPDIDFIPGDVNGDEKVNVFDSIALKKYIVNSYMIDNALQYPVLAPSPADTNGDGLVEIADLVLLNQWLVGMDVDITYYVAPPETDE
;
A
#
# COMPACT_ATOMS: atom_id res chain seq x y z
N MET A 1 -25.77 -34.87 55.91
CA MET A 1 -26.22 -34.78 54.51
C MET A 1 -25.57 -33.57 53.86
N ILE A 2 -24.82 -33.86 52.80
CA ILE A 2 -24.29 -32.98 51.76
C ILE A 2 -23.33 -31.85 52.22
N LYS A 3 -22.17 -32.29 52.73
CA LYS A 3 -20.86 -31.75 52.33
C LYS A 3 -20.32 -32.66 51.23
N LYS A 4 -20.22 -32.19 49.99
CA LYS A 4 -19.28 -32.58 48.91
C LYS A 4 -19.69 -31.83 47.64
N LEU A 5 -18.70 -31.48 46.82
CA LEU A 5 -18.75 -30.89 45.48
C LEU A 5 -18.75 -29.34 45.39
N LYS A 6 -17.56 -28.75 45.24
CA LYS A 6 -17.08 -28.10 43.99
C LYS A 6 -15.85 -27.20 44.26
N LYS A 7 -14.68 -27.83 44.18
CA LYS A 7 -13.39 -27.27 43.73
C LYS A 7 -12.72 -28.36 42.89
N MET A 8 -12.15 -27.97 41.74
CA MET A 8 -11.40 -28.74 40.72
C MET A 8 -12.16 -29.55 39.67
N LEU A 9 -12.29 -28.94 38.48
CA LEU A 9 -12.02 -29.44 37.12
C LEU A 9 -12.06 -28.17 36.23
N SER A 10 -10.95 -27.52 35.88
CA SER A 10 -9.94 -27.87 34.86
C SER A 10 -10.52 -28.05 33.45
N LEU A 11 -10.09 -27.17 32.54
CA LEU A 11 -9.90 -27.37 31.10
C LEU A 11 -11.15 -27.68 30.25
N LEU A 12 -11.26 -26.92 29.15
CA LEU A 12 -12.14 -27.05 27.98
C LEU A 12 -13.34 -26.10 27.94
N SER A 13 -13.09 -24.90 27.41
CA SER A 13 -13.86 -24.30 26.31
C SER A 13 -13.28 -22.91 26.00
N ALA A 14 -12.05 -22.90 25.50
CA ALA A 14 -11.58 -21.89 24.56
C ALA A 14 -11.78 -22.47 23.15
N ALA A 15 -11.86 -21.58 22.15
CA ALA A 15 -12.17 -21.83 20.73
C ALA A 15 -13.67 -21.87 20.39
N ALA A 16 -14.26 -20.68 20.38
CA ALA A 16 -15.14 -20.29 19.29
C ALA A 16 -14.48 -19.08 18.62
N VAL A 17 -13.47 -19.36 17.78
CA VAL A 17 -12.92 -18.38 16.85
C VAL A 17 -13.92 -18.32 15.71
N THR A 18 -14.82 -17.34 15.75
CA THR A 18 -15.56 -16.94 14.56
C THR A 18 -14.55 -16.41 13.56
N ALA A 19 -14.28 -17.19 12.52
CA ALA A 19 -13.60 -16.73 11.32
C ALA A 19 -14.40 -15.56 10.75
N SER A 20 -13.91 -14.33 10.98
CA SER A 20 -14.36 -13.20 10.20
C SER A 20 -13.73 -13.35 8.82
N ALA A 21 -14.42 -14.08 7.94
CA ALA A 21 -14.24 -13.88 6.51
C ALA A 21 -14.61 -12.42 6.26
N CYS A 22 -13.66 -11.61 5.79
CA CYS A 22 -13.94 -10.28 5.30
C CYS A 22 -14.94 -10.42 4.15
N VAL A 23 -16.21 -10.18 4.46
CA VAL A 23 -17.27 -10.09 3.45
C VAL A 23 -17.05 -8.75 2.77
N PHE A 24 -16.61 -8.77 1.52
CA PHE A 24 -16.63 -7.60 0.66
C PHE A 24 -18.07 -7.08 0.60
N THR A 25 -18.34 -5.95 1.26
CA THR A 25 -19.61 -5.25 1.08
C THR A 25 -19.42 -4.29 -0.08
N VAL A 26 -19.79 -4.73 -1.29
CA VAL A 26 -19.81 -3.86 -2.46
C VAL A 26 -20.90 -2.79 -2.24
N PRO A 27 -20.60 -1.49 -2.36
CA PRO A 27 -21.64 -0.47 -2.35
C PRO A 27 -22.55 -0.68 -3.56
N ALA A 28 -23.86 -0.77 -3.31
CA ALA A 28 -24.85 -0.92 -4.36
C ALA A 28 -24.96 0.37 -5.18
N ASN A 29 -24.25 0.47 -6.32
CA ASN A 29 -24.55 1.46 -7.36
C ASN A 29 -24.12 0.99 -8.76
N ALA A 30 -25.05 1.19 -9.71
CA ALA A 30 -25.00 0.95 -11.16
C ALA A 30 -24.56 -0.46 -11.62
N VAL A 31 -25.54 -1.33 -11.88
CA VAL A 31 -25.31 -2.62 -12.58
C VAL A 31 -24.91 -2.32 -14.03
N THR A 32 -23.61 -2.21 -14.30
CA THR A 32 -23.08 -2.42 -15.64
C THR A 32 -23.40 -3.87 -16.02
N ALA A 33 -23.94 -4.10 -17.22
CA ALA A 33 -24.18 -5.45 -17.70
C ALA A 33 -22.89 -6.28 -17.59
N PRO A 34 -22.97 -7.54 -17.12
CA PRO A 34 -21.79 -8.37 -16.95
C PRO A 34 -21.08 -8.56 -18.28
N LEU A 35 -19.75 -8.53 -18.25
CA LEU A 35 -18.93 -8.83 -19.42
C LEU A 35 -19.11 -10.30 -19.84
N PHE A 36 -19.27 -11.17 -18.86
CA PHE A 36 -19.57 -12.58 -19.04
C PHE A 36 -20.56 -13.06 -17.97
N TYR A 37 -21.52 -13.88 -18.38
CA TYR A 37 -22.38 -14.63 -17.47
C TYR A 37 -22.70 -15.97 -18.11
N SER A 38 -22.57 -17.06 -17.35
CA SER A 38 -23.01 -18.38 -17.77
C SER A 38 -23.48 -19.22 -16.59
N GLU A 39 -24.47 -20.07 -16.85
CA GLU A 39 -24.69 -21.29 -16.06
C GLU A 39 -23.43 -22.15 -16.22
N CYS A 40 -22.87 -22.65 -15.11
CA CYS A 40 -21.63 -23.41 -15.14
C CYS A 40 -21.81 -24.74 -15.89
N GLU A 41 -23.00 -25.33 -15.89
CA GLU A 41 -23.28 -26.57 -16.61
C GLU A 41 -23.25 -26.45 -18.14
N ASP A 42 -23.27 -25.22 -18.68
CA ASP A 42 -23.16 -24.97 -20.12
C ASP A 42 -21.69 -24.77 -20.58
N LEU A 43 -20.73 -24.80 -19.65
CA LEU A 43 -19.30 -24.56 -19.91
C LEU A 43 -18.53 -25.83 -20.29
N GLU A 44 -17.29 -25.65 -20.77
CA GLU A 44 -16.39 -26.76 -21.08
C GLU A 44 -15.87 -27.39 -19.79
N LEU A 45 -16.25 -28.65 -19.53
CA LEU A 45 -15.85 -29.41 -18.36
C LEU A 45 -14.70 -30.37 -18.68
N ALA A 46 -13.77 -30.52 -17.74
CA ALA A 46 -12.70 -31.49 -17.83
C ALA A 46 -12.44 -32.21 -16.49
N GLY A 47 -11.77 -33.36 -16.58
CA GLY A 47 -11.39 -34.16 -15.42
C GLY A 47 -12.59 -34.68 -14.63
N ASP A 48 -12.54 -34.54 -13.31
CA ASP A 48 -13.58 -35.05 -12.39
C ASP A 48 -14.75 -34.06 -12.16
N ALA A 49 -14.96 -33.10 -13.07
CA ALA A 49 -16.12 -32.20 -13.03
C ALA A 49 -17.37 -32.89 -13.61
N GLN A 50 -18.51 -32.75 -12.92
CA GLN A 50 -19.77 -33.38 -13.33
C GLN A 50 -20.95 -32.42 -13.21
N ILE A 51 -21.85 -32.43 -14.20
CA ILE A 51 -23.14 -31.75 -14.10
C ILE A 51 -24.08 -32.62 -13.26
N THR A 52 -24.66 -32.05 -12.21
CA THR A 52 -25.63 -32.75 -11.36
C THR A 52 -26.62 -31.76 -10.72
N ASP A 53 -27.75 -32.27 -10.25
CA ASP A 53 -28.68 -31.58 -9.34
C ASP A 53 -28.73 -32.25 -7.95
N ASN A 54 -27.87 -33.25 -7.75
CA ASN A 54 -27.87 -34.11 -6.59
C ASN A 54 -26.45 -34.55 -6.22
N VAL A 55 -26.08 -34.32 -4.97
CA VAL A 55 -24.82 -34.80 -4.39
C VAL A 55 -25.12 -35.80 -3.27
N TYR A 56 -24.55 -37.01 -3.38
CA TYR A 56 -24.72 -38.12 -2.41
C TYR A 56 -26.17 -38.54 -2.09
N GLY A 57 -27.12 -38.32 -3.01
CA GLY A 57 -28.53 -38.65 -2.80
C GLY A 57 -29.34 -37.55 -2.11
N GLY A 58 -28.70 -36.43 -1.74
CA GLY A 58 -29.37 -35.21 -1.29
C GLY A 58 -29.70 -34.31 -2.46
N TYR A 59 -30.95 -33.88 -2.58
CA TYR A 59 -31.34 -32.88 -3.58
C TYR A 59 -30.90 -31.50 -3.09
N ASN A 60 -29.89 -30.94 -3.72
CA ASN A 60 -29.47 -29.56 -3.47
C ASN A 60 -30.52 -28.65 -4.12
N THR A 61 -30.92 -27.55 -3.48
CA THR A 61 -31.95 -26.63 -4.03
C THR A 61 -31.41 -25.21 -4.09
N GLY A 62 -31.96 -24.37 -4.97
CA GLY A 62 -31.57 -22.96 -5.10
C GLY A 62 -30.51 -22.65 -6.15
N PHE A 63 -30.19 -23.64 -7.01
CA PHE A 63 -29.42 -23.47 -8.24
C PHE A 63 -30.31 -22.94 -9.38
N SER A 64 -29.72 -22.27 -10.37
CA SER A 64 -30.38 -21.82 -11.61
C SER A 64 -30.31 -22.90 -12.70
N GLY A 65 -30.65 -22.59 -13.95
CA GLY A 65 -30.54 -23.55 -15.04
C GLY A 65 -31.19 -24.93 -14.83
N LYS A 66 -30.42 -25.98 -15.16
CA LYS A 66 -30.83 -27.40 -15.13
C LYS A 66 -30.08 -28.20 -14.06
N GLY A 67 -29.02 -27.64 -13.50
CA GLY A 67 -28.16 -28.29 -12.52
C GLY A 67 -27.06 -27.34 -12.08
N TYR A 68 -25.92 -27.90 -11.70
CA TYR A 68 -24.70 -27.17 -11.40
C TYR A 68 -23.50 -28.08 -11.65
N VAL A 69 -22.30 -27.50 -11.69
CA VAL A 69 -21.05 -28.24 -11.82
C VAL A 69 -20.53 -28.63 -10.45
N TRP A 70 -20.36 -29.92 -10.22
CA TRP A 70 -19.66 -30.47 -9.07
C TRP A 70 -18.20 -30.75 -9.44
N ILE A 71 -17.28 -29.91 -8.97
CA ILE A 71 -15.84 -30.16 -9.08
C ILE A 71 -15.43 -31.07 -7.91
N GLN A 72 -14.88 -32.25 -8.21
CA GLN A 72 -14.40 -33.23 -7.22
C GLN A 72 -12.87 -33.17 -7.03
N GLY A 73 -12.15 -34.27 -7.25
CA GLY A 73 -10.70 -34.36 -7.03
C GLY A 73 -9.90 -33.51 -8.02
N ASN A 74 -9.85 -33.92 -9.28
CA ASN A 74 -9.12 -33.22 -10.35
C ASN A 74 -10.06 -32.68 -11.43
N GLY A 75 -11.09 -31.93 -11.04
CA GLY A 75 -12.09 -31.38 -11.96
C GLY A 75 -11.80 -29.92 -12.35
N SER A 76 -12.30 -29.50 -13.50
CA SER A 76 -12.30 -28.09 -13.89
C SER A 76 -13.44 -27.73 -14.82
N PHE A 77 -13.77 -26.44 -14.89
CA PHE A 77 -14.46 -25.84 -16.01
C PHE A 77 -13.72 -24.61 -16.51
N SER A 78 -13.81 -24.34 -17.81
CA SER A 78 -13.21 -23.17 -18.44
C SER A 78 -14.18 -22.43 -19.35
N PHE A 79 -13.89 -21.15 -19.56
CA PHE A 79 -14.66 -20.26 -20.40
C PHE A 79 -13.79 -19.12 -20.93
N GLU A 80 -14.21 -18.55 -22.05
CA GLU A 80 -13.54 -17.41 -22.66
C GLU A 80 -14.32 -16.12 -22.41
N VAL A 81 -13.59 -15.06 -22.07
CA VAL A 81 -14.12 -13.71 -21.87
C VAL A 81 -13.41 -12.75 -22.82
N ASP A 82 -14.17 -12.01 -23.63
CA ASP A 82 -13.64 -10.98 -24.51
C ASP A 82 -13.64 -9.63 -23.79
N ALA A 83 -12.47 -9.17 -23.35
CA ALA A 83 -12.32 -7.91 -22.62
C ALA A 83 -12.11 -6.73 -23.59
N PRO A 84 -12.83 -5.61 -23.43
CA PRO A 84 -12.72 -4.45 -24.34
C PRO A 84 -11.36 -3.74 -24.25
N GLU A 85 -10.70 -3.85 -23.10
CA GLU A 85 -9.43 -3.24 -22.75
C GLU A 85 -8.68 -4.07 -21.71
N ASP A 86 -7.38 -3.88 -21.65
CA ASP A 86 -6.55 -4.34 -20.53
C ASP A 86 -7.07 -3.68 -19.24
N GLY A 87 -7.30 -4.47 -18.20
CA GLY A 87 -7.80 -3.92 -16.95
C GLY A 87 -8.19 -4.97 -15.92
N MET A 88 -8.71 -4.48 -14.80
CA MET A 88 -9.19 -5.30 -13.70
C MET A 88 -10.68 -5.63 -13.84
N TYR A 89 -11.00 -6.89 -13.55
CA TYR A 89 -12.34 -7.45 -13.60
C TYR A 89 -12.60 -8.25 -12.33
N ASN A 90 -13.85 -8.32 -11.89
CA ASN A 90 -14.25 -9.13 -10.74
C ASN A 90 -14.72 -10.50 -11.24
N LEU A 91 -14.20 -11.57 -10.64
CA LEU A 91 -14.63 -12.94 -10.90
C LEU A 91 -15.56 -13.40 -9.79
N GLU A 92 -16.83 -13.61 -10.10
CA GLU A 92 -17.84 -14.03 -9.15
C GLU A 92 -18.38 -15.41 -9.50
N VAL A 93 -18.53 -16.25 -8.48
CA VAL A 93 -19.17 -17.56 -8.61
C VAL A 93 -20.33 -17.65 -7.63
N ARG A 94 -21.44 -18.18 -8.11
CA ARG A 94 -22.50 -18.68 -7.23
C ARG A 94 -22.17 -20.12 -6.92
N SER A 95 -21.77 -20.39 -5.69
CA SER A 95 -21.21 -21.69 -5.33
C SER A 95 -21.66 -22.18 -3.96
N TRP A 96 -21.36 -23.45 -3.69
CA TRP A 96 -21.65 -24.12 -2.44
C TRP A 96 -20.51 -25.08 -2.09
N GLN A 97 -19.76 -24.73 -1.04
CA GLN A 97 -18.76 -25.60 -0.41
C GLN A 97 -19.37 -26.21 0.86
N TYR A 98 -19.66 -27.51 0.85
CA TYR A 98 -20.48 -28.21 1.85
C TYR A 98 -19.70 -29.11 2.83
N LEU A 99 -18.39 -29.27 2.62
CA LEU A 99 -17.58 -30.33 3.23
C LEU A 99 -16.78 -29.84 4.44
N ASP A 100 -16.15 -28.67 4.34
CA ASP A 100 -15.21 -28.18 5.36
C ASP A 100 -15.76 -26.93 6.05
N GLU A 101 -16.12 -27.08 7.33
CA GLU A 101 -16.66 -25.99 8.17
C GLU A 101 -15.70 -24.81 8.31
N THR A 102 -14.40 -25.01 8.10
CA THR A 102 -13.36 -23.95 8.17
C THR A 102 -13.09 -23.29 6.82
N GLY A 103 -13.81 -23.69 5.77
CA GLY A 103 -13.57 -23.29 4.40
C GLY A 103 -12.63 -24.25 3.67
N ARG A 104 -12.60 -24.16 2.34
CA ARG A 104 -11.83 -25.08 1.49
C ARG A 104 -11.20 -24.36 0.32
N VAL A 105 -9.90 -24.56 0.14
CA VAL A 105 -9.14 -23.94 -0.95
C VAL A 105 -9.63 -24.45 -2.30
N GLN A 106 -10.10 -23.50 -3.11
CA GLN A 106 -10.39 -23.62 -4.54
C GLN A 106 -9.33 -22.85 -5.31
N SER A 107 -9.29 -23.01 -6.63
CA SER A 107 -8.36 -22.24 -7.46
C SER A 107 -8.92 -21.88 -8.82
N TYR A 108 -8.43 -20.77 -9.34
CA TYR A 108 -8.66 -20.34 -10.71
C TYR A 108 -7.35 -19.93 -11.38
N SER A 109 -7.33 -19.94 -12.71
CA SER A 109 -6.22 -19.39 -13.51
C SER A 109 -6.77 -18.57 -14.67
N VAL A 110 -6.03 -17.52 -15.04
CA VAL A 110 -6.30 -16.70 -16.23
C VAL A 110 -5.19 -16.93 -17.25
N ASN A 111 -5.54 -17.19 -18.51
CA ASN A 111 -4.62 -17.37 -19.64
C ASN A 111 -3.53 -18.44 -19.39
N GLY A 112 -3.84 -19.47 -18.61
CA GLY A 112 -2.90 -20.55 -18.28
C GLY A 112 -1.80 -20.18 -17.26
N ASN A 113 -1.90 -19.00 -16.63
CA ASN A 113 -1.02 -18.63 -15.51
C ASN A 113 -1.16 -19.60 -14.32
N LYS A 114 -0.20 -19.58 -13.38
CA LYS A 114 -0.29 -20.40 -12.17
C LYS A 114 -1.62 -20.12 -11.45
N GLY A 115 -2.23 -21.17 -10.90
CA GLY A 115 -3.53 -21.04 -10.24
C GLY A 115 -3.46 -20.17 -8.99
N THR A 116 -4.33 -19.17 -8.91
CA THR A 116 -4.58 -18.38 -7.70
C THR A 116 -5.44 -19.21 -6.74
N SER A 117 -5.07 -19.24 -5.46
CA SER A 117 -5.81 -19.95 -4.42
C SER A 117 -6.87 -19.05 -3.79
N TYR A 118 -8.07 -19.59 -3.58
CA TYR A 118 -9.18 -18.91 -2.91
C TYR A 118 -9.74 -19.82 -1.82
N LEU A 119 -9.71 -19.38 -0.56
CA LEU A 119 -10.33 -20.12 0.55
C LEU A 119 -11.85 -19.90 0.52
N MET A 120 -12.59 -20.81 -0.12
CA MET A 120 -14.04 -20.72 -0.21
C MET A 120 -14.69 -21.08 1.14
N PRO A 121 -15.46 -20.17 1.77
CA PRO A 121 -16.12 -20.43 3.04
C PRO A 121 -17.10 -21.60 2.96
N HIS A 122 -17.34 -22.27 4.10
CA HIS A 122 -18.45 -23.22 4.22
C HIS A 122 -19.78 -22.51 3.94
N SER A 123 -20.68 -23.19 3.24
CA SER A 123 -22.08 -22.79 3.10
C SER A 123 -22.97 -24.02 3.10
N ASP A 124 -24.24 -23.82 3.49
CA ASP A 124 -25.28 -24.84 3.42
C ASP A 124 -26.25 -24.60 2.23
N THR A 125 -26.00 -23.56 1.43
CA THR A 125 -26.79 -23.16 0.26
C THR A 125 -25.92 -22.54 -0.82
N PHE A 126 -26.44 -22.40 -2.04
CA PHE A 126 -25.80 -21.58 -3.07
C PHE A 126 -25.71 -20.12 -2.65
N THR A 127 -24.48 -19.62 -2.61
CA THR A 127 -24.12 -18.27 -2.17
C THR A 127 -23.21 -17.65 -3.21
N ASP A 128 -23.36 -16.35 -3.43
CA ASP A 128 -22.50 -15.61 -4.35
C ASP A 128 -21.18 -15.24 -3.65
N TYR A 129 -20.07 -15.56 -4.27
CA TYR A 129 -18.72 -15.27 -3.79
C TYR A 129 -17.94 -14.54 -4.87
N SER A 130 -17.26 -13.44 -4.50
CA SER A 130 -16.15 -12.93 -5.29
C SER A 130 -14.93 -13.82 -5.04
N MET A 131 -14.38 -14.40 -6.10
CA MET A 131 -13.10 -15.11 -6.06
C MET A 131 -11.90 -14.15 -6.18
N GLY A 132 -12.15 -12.84 -6.29
CA GLY A 132 -11.13 -11.79 -6.33
C GLY A 132 -11.12 -10.97 -7.62
N LEU A 133 -10.19 -10.03 -7.65
CA LEU A 133 -9.88 -9.20 -8.81
C LEU A 133 -8.96 -9.97 -9.75
N ILE A 134 -9.25 -9.94 -11.05
CA ILE A 134 -8.45 -10.57 -12.09
C ILE A 134 -8.06 -9.56 -13.16
N ARG A 135 -6.82 -9.62 -13.62
CA ARG A 135 -6.37 -8.87 -14.80
C ARG A 135 -6.75 -9.63 -16.06
N LEU A 136 -7.45 -8.97 -16.97
CA LEU A 136 -7.69 -9.47 -18.33
C LEU A 136 -6.97 -8.56 -19.33
N ASN A 137 -6.39 -9.17 -20.36
CA ASN A 137 -5.84 -8.45 -21.51
C ASN A 137 -6.97 -8.10 -22.48
N LYS A 138 -6.82 -7.05 -23.29
CA LYS A 138 -7.76 -6.76 -24.36
C LYS A 138 -7.90 -7.96 -25.31
N GLY A 139 -9.15 -8.29 -25.63
CA GLY A 139 -9.52 -9.43 -26.46
C GLY A 139 -9.83 -10.66 -25.62
N THR A 140 -9.66 -11.83 -26.22
CA THR A 140 -10.07 -13.10 -25.63
C THR A 140 -9.11 -13.57 -24.55
N ASN A 141 -9.66 -13.85 -23.36
CA ASN A 141 -8.94 -14.44 -22.22
C ASN A 141 -9.61 -15.74 -21.80
N GLU A 142 -8.82 -16.75 -21.51
CA GLU A 142 -9.31 -18.01 -20.94
C GLU A 142 -9.30 -17.92 -19.40
N ILE A 143 -10.43 -18.20 -18.77
CA ILE A 143 -10.54 -18.35 -17.32
C ILE A 143 -10.89 -19.81 -17.02
N LYS A 144 -10.19 -20.39 -16.06
CA LYS A 144 -10.39 -21.79 -15.66
C LYS A 144 -10.48 -21.91 -14.14
N ILE A 145 -11.61 -22.43 -13.65
CA ILE A 145 -11.76 -22.86 -12.25
C ILE A 145 -11.35 -24.32 -12.17
N GLN A 146 -10.46 -24.67 -11.24
CA GLN A 146 -9.83 -25.99 -11.21
C GLN A 146 -9.46 -26.49 -9.82
N SER A 147 -9.41 -27.82 -9.68
CA SER A 147 -8.87 -28.52 -8.53
C SER A 147 -7.82 -29.55 -8.95
N GLY A 148 -6.95 -29.91 -7.99
CA GLY A 148 -5.99 -31.00 -8.12
C GLY A 148 -4.73 -30.78 -7.29
N ASP A 149 -3.79 -31.70 -7.42
CA ASP A 149 -2.54 -31.70 -6.65
C ASP A 149 -1.81 -30.36 -6.77
N ASN A 150 -1.60 -29.68 -5.63
CA ASN A 150 -0.97 -28.35 -5.51
C ASN A 150 -1.69 -27.19 -6.23
N VAL A 151 -2.96 -27.37 -6.58
CA VAL A 151 -3.78 -26.33 -7.24
C VAL A 151 -5.00 -25.98 -6.40
N GLY A 152 -5.75 -26.97 -5.94
CA GLY A 152 -6.94 -26.75 -5.11
C GLY A 152 -7.58 -28.06 -4.69
N TYR A 153 -8.40 -28.03 -3.63
CA TYR A 153 -8.92 -29.26 -3.05
C TYR A 153 -10.28 -29.69 -3.59
N GLY A 154 -10.90 -28.90 -4.46
CA GLY A 154 -12.19 -29.19 -5.10
C GLY A 154 -13.31 -29.49 -4.10
N TYR A 155 -14.17 -30.45 -4.40
CA TYR A 155 -15.40 -30.77 -3.64
C TYR A 155 -16.27 -29.53 -3.36
N ALA A 156 -16.49 -28.73 -4.39
CA ALA A 156 -17.36 -27.56 -4.37
C ALA A 156 -18.35 -27.62 -5.54
N LEU A 157 -19.52 -27.01 -5.35
CA LEU A 157 -20.60 -26.94 -6.34
C LEU A 157 -20.63 -25.53 -6.92
N TYR A 158 -20.74 -25.40 -8.24
CA TYR A 158 -20.72 -24.13 -8.96
C TYR A 158 -21.96 -24.03 -9.85
N ASP A 159 -22.82 -23.08 -9.55
CA ASP A 159 -24.09 -22.82 -10.22
C ASP A 159 -23.86 -21.87 -11.40
N THR A 160 -23.46 -20.63 -11.14
CA THR A 160 -23.18 -19.63 -12.18
C THR A 160 -21.80 -19.02 -11.98
N VAL A 161 -21.24 -18.51 -13.07
CA VAL A 161 -20.04 -17.66 -13.05
C VAL A 161 -20.34 -16.34 -13.76
N THR A 162 -19.85 -15.26 -13.19
CA THR A 162 -20.01 -13.90 -13.70
C THR A 162 -18.66 -13.20 -13.71
N VAL A 163 -18.39 -12.47 -14.80
CA VAL A 163 -17.26 -11.54 -14.87
C VAL A 163 -17.78 -10.14 -15.16
N THR A 164 -17.41 -9.19 -14.30
CA THR A 164 -17.79 -7.78 -14.42
C THR A 164 -16.54 -6.92 -14.44
N LYS A 165 -16.62 -5.72 -15.04
CA LYS A 165 -15.54 -4.73 -14.92
C LYS A 165 -15.40 -4.36 -13.44
N ALA A 166 -14.16 -4.35 -12.92
CA ALA A 166 -13.95 -4.00 -11.52
C ALA A 166 -14.18 -2.51 -11.29
N VAL A 167 -14.87 -2.20 -10.19
CA VAL A 167 -14.95 -0.85 -9.64
C VAL A 167 -13.97 -0.79 -8.49
N MET A 168 -12.87 -0.07 -8.67
CA MET A 168 -11.85 0.09 -7.64
C MET A 168 -12.29 1.17 -6.64
N PRO A 169 -11.93 1.07 -5.36
CA PRO A 169 -12.20 2.14 -4.40
C PRO A 169 -11.49 3.44 -4.84
N GLU A 170 -12.18 4.57 -4.67
CA GLU A 170 -11.53 5.87 -4.81
C GLU A 170 -10.52 6.06 -3.68
N LEU A 171 -9.28 6.38 -4.02
CA LEU A 171 -8.19 6.56 -3.08
C LEU A 171 -8.13 8.03 -2.59
N ASN A 172 -9.22 8.48 -1.97
CA ASN A 172 -9.37 9.86 -1.53
C ASN A 172 -9.38 9.95 0.01
N ILE A 173 -8.19 10.11 0.56
CA ILE A 173 -7.95 10.11 2.01
C ILE A 173 -7.81 11.55 2.49
N LYS A 174 -8.50 11.90 3.57
CA LYS A 174 -8.32 13.20 4.22
C LYS A 174 -6.98 13.23 4.96
N PRO A 175 -6.22 14.33 4.89
CA PRO A 175 -4.89 14.43 5.50
C PRO A 175 -4.99 14.68 7.01
N VAL A 176 -5.53 13.73 7.76
CA VAL A 176 -5.66 13.82 9.22
C VAL A 176 -4.60 12.94 9.86
N LEU A 177 -3.64 13.58 10.53
CA LEU A 177 -2.64 12.90 11.34
C LEU A 177 -3.25 12.39 12.65
N SER A 178 -2.73 11.28 13.15
CA SER A 178 -3.13 10.68 14.42
C SER A 178 -2.67 11.53 15.60
N ASP A 179 -1.56 12.28 15.45
CA ASP A 179 -1.11 13.26 16.44
C ASP A 179 -1.82 14.61 16.22
N PRO A 180 -2.75 15.02 17.11
CA PRO A 180 -3.45 16.29 16.98
C PRO A 180 -2.55 17.51 17.16
N ASN A 181 -1.32 17.33 17.67
CA ASN A 181 -0.34 18.39 17.87
C ASN A 181 0.74 18.40 16.78
N ALA A 182 0.56 17.62 15.70
CA ALA A 182 1.50 17.56 14.59
C ALA A 182 2.00 18.94 14.17
N THR A 183 3.30 19.05 13.87
CA THR A 183 3.88 20.31 13.40
C THR A 183 3.25 20.73 12.08
N LYS A 184 3.33 22.02 11.78
CA LYS A 184 2.88 22.58 10.50
C LYS A 184 3.52 21.85 9.32
N GLU A 185 4.82 21.59 9.41
CA GLU A 185 5.60 20.96 8.34
C GLU A 185 5.16 19.51 8.13
N THR A 186 4.86 18.77 9.21
CA THR A 186 4.30 17.41 9.13
C THR A 186 2.92 17.39 8.52
N GLN A 187 2.06 18.35 8.90
CA GLN A 187 0.74 18.48 8.28
C GLN A 187 0.85 18.84 6.79
N GLY A 188 1.79 19.72 6.41
CA GLY A 188 2.07 20.04 5.02
C GLY A 188 2.49 18.80 4.21
N LEU A 189 3.41 18.00 4.76
CA LEU A 189 3.81 16.73 4.13
C LEU A 189 2.61 15.78 3.98
N MET A 190 1.80 15.59 5.02
CA MET A 190 0.61 14.74 4.96
C MET A 190 -0.40 15.22 3.89
N ASN A 191 -0.63 16.54 3.80
CA ASN A 191 -1.48 17.13 2.75
C ASN A 191 -0.98 16.75 1.35
N TYR A 192 0.32 16.89 1.13
CA TYR A 192 0.95 16.54 -0.14
C TYR A 192 0.81 15.05 -0.46
N LEU A 193 1.12 14.17 0.50
CA LEU A 193 1.01 12.72 0.32
C LEU A 193 -0.44 12.30 -0.02
N CYS A 194 -1.44 12.88 0.64
CA CYS A 194 -2.85 12.63 0.34
C CYS A 194 -3.27 13.10 -1.05
N ASP A 195 -2.78 14.25 -1.52
CA ASP A 195 -3.10 14.75 -2.88
C ASP A 195 -2.46 13.89 -3.98
N MET A 196 -1.31 13.25 -3.71
CA MET A 196 -0.63 12.37 -4.67
C MET A 196 -1.20 10.95 -4.68
N TYR A 197 -1.79 10.51 -3.57
CA TYR A 197 -2.31 9.15 -3.43
C TYR A 197 -3.39 8.84 -4.48
N GLY A 198 -3.24 7.71 -5.18
CA GLY A 198 -4.10 7.34 -6.30
C GLY A 198 -3.78 8.01 -7.64
N LYS A 199 -2.87 8.99 -7.69
CA LYS A 199 -2.49 9.72 -8.91
C LYS A 199 -1.06 9.46 -9.35
N HIS A 200 -0.14 9.39 -8.39
CA HIS A 200 1.28 9.23 -8.63
C HIS A 200 1.91 8.22 -7.65
N ILE A 201 3.11 7.76 -7.97
CA ILE A 201 3.99 7.05 -7.06
C ILE A 201 5.23 7.90 -6.77
N ILE A 202 5.65 8.02 -5.52
CA ILE A 202 6.83 8.78 -5.14
C ILE A 202 8.04 7.84 -5.14
N SER A 203 9.12 8.22 -5.82
CA SER A 203 10.35 7.42 -5.89
C SER A 203 11.13 7.46 -4.58
N GLY A 204 11.69 6.31 -4.16
CA GLY A 204 12.46 6.21 -2.93
C GLY A 204 13.64 5.25 -3.01
N GLN A 205 14.66 5.51 -2.20
CA GLN A 205 15.86 4.70 -2.05
C GLN A 205 16.34 4.73 -0.59
N GLN A 206 16.58 3.58 0.00
CA GLN A 206 17.24 3.45 1.30
C GLN A 206 18.74 3.71 1.15
N GLU A 207 19.33 4.48 2.05
CA GLU A 207 20.79 4.62 2.12
C GLU A 207 21.46 3.44 2.82
N ILE A 208 22.74 3.22 2.51
CA ILE A 208 23.57 2.22 3.19
C ILE A 208 23.64 2.42 4.71
N TYR A 209 23.71 1.32 5.46
CA TYR A 209 23.93 1.34 6.91
C TYR A 209 25.24 2.07 7.30
N GLY A 210 25.31 2.54 8.56
CA GLY A 210 26.46 3.28 9.08
C GLY A 210 27.82 2.61 8.82
N ASN A 211 28.78 3.36 8.26
CA ASN A 211 30.11 2.89 7.79
C ASN A 211 30.10 1.93 6.57
N GLY A 212 28.97 1.70 5.91
CA GLY A 212 28.93 1.03 4.61
C GLY A 212 29.40 1.94 3.47
N HIS A 213 29.61 1.35 2.29
CA HIS A 213 30.15 2.04 1.10
C HIS A 213 31.46 2.79 1.35
N THR A 214 32.35 2.15 2.11
CA THR A 214 33.71 2.61 2.35
C THR A 214 34.72 1.79 1.54
N VAL A 215 35.98 2.23 1.47
CA VAL A 215 37.05 1.47 0.80
C VAL A 215 37.20 0.06 1.36
N ASP A 216 36.97 -0.10 2.67
CA ASP A 216 37.06 -1.41 3.35
C ASP A 216 35.75 -2.21 3.27
N GLN A 217 34.61 -1.54 3.06
CA GLN A 217 33.29 -2.14 2.89
C GLN A 217 32.56 -1.55 1.66
N PRO A 218 33.02 -1.86 0.44
CA PRO A 218 32.52 -1.21 -0.77
C PRO A 218 31.08 -1.59 -1.15
N ALA A 219 30.59 -2.72 -0.64
CA ALA A 219 29.20 -3.18 -0.75
C ALA A 219 28.54 -3.10 -2.15
N GLY A 220 29.34 -3.28 -3.21
CA GLY A 220 28.86 -3.29 -4.60
C GLY A 220 29.41 -2.16 -5.47
N TYR A 221 29.97 -1.12 -4.85
CA TYR A 221 30.50 0.06 -5.52
C TYR A 221 32.04 0.07 -5.58
N SER A 222 32.62 0.79 -6.54
CA SER A 222 34.08 0.93 -6.63
C SER A 222 34.48 2.17 -7.44
N GLY A 223 35.72 2.63 -7.24
CA GLY A 223 36.25 3.78 -7.99
C GLY A 223 35.42 5.04 -7.76
N ASP A 224 35.07 5.73 -8.84
CA ASP A 224 34.29 6.98 -8.79
C ASP A 224 32.82 6.77 -8.36
N ASP A 225 32.33 5.51 -8.36
CA ASP A 225 30.97 5.18 -7.96
C ASP A 225 30.87 4.85 -6.45
N LEU A 226 31.99 4.79 -5.71
CA LEU A 226 32.02 4.55 -4.26
C LEU A 226 32.06 5.88 -3.50
N LEU A 227 30.88 6.42 -3.20
CA LEU A 227 30.68 7.78 -2.67
C LEU A 227 30.08 7.77 -1.25
N GLY A 228 30.32 6.70 -0.48
CA GLY A 228 29.74 6.55 0.86
C GLY A 228 28.22 6.48 0.79
N TYR A 229 27.55 7.24 1.67
CA TYR A 229 26.08 7.32 1.74
C TYR A 229 25.40 7.85 0.47
N GLU A 230 26.15 8.47 -0.47
CA GLU A 230 25.60 8.97 -1.73
C GLU A 230 25.68 7.97 -2.88
N SER A 231 26.28 6.78 -2.70
CA SER A 231 26.61 5.86 -3.80
C SER A 231 25.37 5.44 -4.62
N GLU A 232 24.30 5.05 -3.94
CA GLU A 232 23.02 4.66 -4.56
C GLU A 232 22.36 5.83 -5.28
N PHE A 233 22.32 7.00 -4.64
CA PHE A 233 21.68 8.20 -5.15
C PHE A 233 22.39 8.72 -6.40
N GLU A 234 23.72 8.74 -6.39
CA GLU A 234 24.54 9.11 -7.55
C GLU A 234 24.46 8.06 -8.66
N TRP A 235 24.29 6.79 -8.33
CA TRP A 235 24.02 5.76 -9.33
C TRP A 235 22.69 6.03 -10.06
N ILE A 236 21.61 6.35 -9.33
CA ILE A 236 20.31 6.70 -9.92
C ILE A 236 20.45 7.92 -10.82
N ASN A 237 21.05 9.01 -10.32
CA ASN A 237 21.25 10.24 -11.09
C ASN A 237 22.09 10.01 -12.36
N LYS A 238 23.20 9.30 -12.25
CA LYS A 238 24.08 8.98 -13.38
C LYS A 238 23.37 8.18 -14.48
N ASN A 239 22.44 7.29 -14.12
CA ASN A 239 21.79 6.37 -15.06
C ASN A 239 20.46 6.90 -15.60
N PHE A 240 19.69 7.61 -14.77
CA PHE A 240 18.31 8.02 -15.05
C PHE A 240 18.15 9.54 -15.15
N GLY A 241 19.11 10.33 -14.65
CA GLY A 241 19.14 11.79 -14.76
C GLY A 241 18.37 12.53 -13.67
N VAL A 242 17.91 11.82 -12.64
CA VAL A 242 17.05 12.30 -11.54
C VAL A 242 17.53 11.71 -10.21
N TYR A 243 17.10 12.29 -9.09
CA TYR A 243 17.27 11.69 -7.76
C TYR A 243 15.91 11.20 -7.23
N PRO A 244 15.89 10.16 -6.38
CA PRO A 244 14.65 9.74 -5.73
C PRO A 244 14.11 10.88 -4.85
N ALA A 245 12.79 11.03 -4.77
CA ALA A 245 12.15 12.03 -3.93
C ALA A 245 12.25 11.68 -2.43
N ILE A 246 12.15 10.40 -2.10
CA ILE A 246 12.27 9.85 -0.75
C ILE A 246 13.67 9.28 -0.53
N ARG A 247 14.24 9.58 0.64
CA ARG A 247 15.45 8.91 1.14
C ARG A 247 15.13 8.16 2.42
N GLY A 248 15.44 6.87 2.43
CA GLY A 248 15.30 6.01 3.59
C GLY A 248 16.55 6.03 4.47
N PHE A 249 16.33 6.13 5.78
CA PHE A 249 17.35 6.20 6.83
C PHE A 249 17.07 5.18 7.94
N ASP A 250 18.06 4.89 8.79
CA ASP A 250 17.90 4.01 9.94
C ASP A 250 18.57 4.59 11.20
N MET A 251 17.83 4.64 12.31
CA MET A 251 18.34 5.12 13.60
C MET A 251 19.01 4.03 14.46
N MET A 252 19.28 2.84 13.92
CA MET A 252 19.80 1.68 14.66
C MET A 252 21.09 1.94 15.45
N ASN A 253 21.96 2.84 14.99
CA ASN A 253 23.24 3.14 15.64
C ASN A 253 23.11 4.07 16.84
N TYR A 254 21.96 4.72 17.04
CA TYR A 254 21.64 5.46 18.26
C TYR A 254 20.94 4.53 19.26
N ASN A 255 21.72 3.70 19.95
CA ASN A 255 21.22 2.69 20.90
C ASN A 255 22.08 2.64 22.19
N PRO A 256 21.55 2.12 23.31
CA PRO A 256 22.26 2.12 24.60
C PRO A 256 23.35 1.05 24.74
N LEU A 257 23.61 0.23 23.71
CA LEU A 257 24.55 -0.91 23.79
C LEU A 257 25.92 -0.56 23.22
N TYR A 258 25.97 -0.29 21.91
CA TYR A 258 27.17 0.03 21.15
C TYR A 258 27.03 1.39 20.47
N GLY A 259 26.10 2.22 20.96
CA GLY A 259 25.67 3.43 20.30
C GLY A 259 26.81 4.35 19.91
N TRP A 260 26.71 4.88 18.70
CA TRP A 260 27.66 5.83 18.14
C TRP A 260 26.96 6.73 17.14
N ASP A 261 27.55 7.89 16.89
CA ASP A 261 27.01 8.86 15.95
C ASP A 261 27.53 8.58 14.54
N ASP A 262 26.65 8.08 13.68
CA ASP A 262 26.93 7.80 12.27
C ASP A 262 26.53 8.96 11.34
N GLY A 263 26.08 10.09 11.90
CA GLY A 263 25.67 11.29 11.18
C GLY A 263 24.31 11.17 10.48
N THR A 264 23.50 10.15 10.81
CA THR A 264 22.17 9.97 10.19
C THR A 264 21.24 11.16 10.49
N THR A 265 21.28 11.71 11.70
CA THR A 265 20.50 12.92 12.06
C THR A 265 20.81 14.08 11.12
N GLU A 266 22.09 14.36 10.88
CA GLU A 266 22.53 15.44 9.99
C GLU A 266 22.13 15.18 8.54
N ARG A 267 22.20 13.93 8.06
CA ARG A 267 21.76 13.58 6.69
C ARG A 267 20.25 13.70 6.50
N ILE A 268 19.44 13.36 7.52
CA ILE A 268 17.99 13.60 7.50
C ILE A 268 17.70 15.09 7.37
N ILE A 269 18.42 15.92 8.15
CA ILE A 269 18.25 17.37 8.13
C ILE A 269 18.68 17.96 6.78
N GLU A 270 19.83 17.55 6.24
CA GLU A 270 20.33 17.99 4.93
C GLU A 270 19.34 17.62 3.81
N TRP A 271 18.88 16.37 3.80
CA TRP A 271 17.94 15.91 2.78
C TRP A 271 16.63 16.71 2.82
N GLY A 272 16.07 16.89 4.02
CA GLY A 272 14.82 17.61 4.24
C GLY A 272 14.91 19.11 3.97
N ASN A 273 16.00 19.79 4.36
CA ASN A 273 16.10 21.25 4.31
C ASN A 273 16.92 21.79 3.13
N GLU A 274 17.99 21.11 2.73
CA GLU A 274 18.90 21.59 1.69
C GLU A 274 18.55 21.01 0.32
N ARG A 275 18.02 19.77 0.28
CA ARG A 275 17.64 19.09 -0.96
C ARG A 275 16.14 19.06 -1.25
N ASN A 276 15.31 19.53 -0.31
CA ASN A 276 13.85 19.49 -0.40
C ASN A 276 13.28 18.06 -0.58
N GLY A 277 14.02 17.03 -0.16
CA GLY A 277 13.59 15.64 -0.24
C GLY A 277 12.80 15.19 0.98
N ILE A 278 12.05 14.10 0.86
CA ILE A 278 11.22 13.56 1.94
C ILE A 278 12.01 12.47 2.69
N PRO A 279 12.28 12.60 4.00
CA PRO A 279 12.95 11.56 4.76
C PRO A 279 11.95 10.51 5.27
N THR A 280 12.26 9.22 5.06
CA THR A 280 11.62 8.09 5.76
C THR A 280 12.64 7.39 6.66
N VAL A 281 12.25 7.00 7.87
CA VAL A 281 13.16 6.54 8.92
C VAL A 281 12.63 5.25 9.53
N CYS A 282 13.37 4.15 9.37
CA CYS A 282 13.16 2.92 10.11
C CYS A 282 14.07 2.83 11.34
N TRP A 283 13.91 1.77 12.13
CA TRP A 283 14.67 1.61 13.38
C TRP A 283 14.95 0.14 13.71
N HIS A 284 16.12 -0.36 13.29
CA HIS A 284 16.59 -1.70 13.66
C HIS A 284 17.21 -1.71 15.06
N ILE A 285 16.39 -1.52 16.10
CA ILE A 285 16.87 -1.50 17.49
C ILE A 285 17.25 -2.88 18.00
N ASN A 286 18.48 -3.01 18.50
CA ASN A 286 19.03 -4.29 18.95
C ASN A 286 18.75 -4.59 20.42
N LEU A 287 18.79 -5.88 20.76
CA LEU A 287 18.90 -6.40 22.13
C LEU A 287 20.29 -7.00 22.36
N PRO A 288 20.83 -7.01 23.59
CA PRO A 288 21.90 -7.92 23.98
C PRO A 288 21.51 -9.37 23.71
N THR A 289 22.37 -10.18 23.09
CA THR A 289 22.05 -11.60 22.83
C THR A 289 21.91 -12.39 24.13
N ASP A 290 22.67 -12.04 25.18
CA ASP A 290 22.53 -12.59 26.54
C ASP A 290 21.75 -11.63 27.44
N PHE A 291 20.47 -11.39 27.09
CA PHE A 291 19.63 -10.48 27.86
C PHE A 291 19.40 -10.98 29.30
N ALA A 292 19.53 -12.28 29.59
CA ALA A 292 19.37 -12.80 30.95
C ALA A 292 20.43 -12.21 31.91
N ASN A 293 21.69 -12.18 31.50
CA ASN A 293 22.81 -11.70 32.33
C ASN A 293 23.18 -10.23 32.11
N TYR A 294 22.59 -9.56 31.12
CA TYR A 294 22.80 -8.14 30.86
C TYR A 294 22.47 -7.27 32.08
N GLU A 295 23.25 -6.25 32.41
CA GLU A 295 22.85 -5.22 33.37
C GLU A 295 22.44 -3.95 32.61
N ILE A 296 21.31 -3.34 33.00
CA ILE A 296 20.77 -2.16 32.30
C ILE A 296 21.80 -1.03 32.28
N GLY A 297 22.08 -0.52 31.08
CA GLY A 297 23.05 0.55 30.85
C GLY A 297 24.50 0.08 30.65
N GLU A 298 24.77 -1.23 30.72
CA GLU A 298 26.10 -1.72 30.34
C GLU A 298 26.32 -1.68 28.82
N PRO A 299 27.53 -1.33 28.36
CA PRO A 299 27.86 -1.40 26.95
C PRO A 299 27.96 -2.86 26.49
N VAL A 300 27.46 -3.13 25.28
CA VAL A 300 27.53 -4.45 24.63
C VAL A 300 28.03 -4.27 23.22
N ASP A 301 29.09 -4.98 22.84
CA ASP A 301 29.65 -4.95 21.49
C ASP A 301 28.59 -5.38 20.45
N TRP A 302 28.62 -4.76 19.27
CA TRP A 302 27.65 -5.03 18.20
C TRP A 302 27.57 -6.51 17.83
N SER A 303 28.66 -7.27 17.94
CA SER A 303 28.71 -8.70 17.66
C SER A 303 27.96 -9.57 18.69
N ALA A 304 27.64 -9.01 19.85
CA ALA A 304 26.84 -9.60 20.92
C ALA A 304 25.46 -8.91 21.07
N ALA A 305 25.03 -8.18 20.04
CA ALA A 305 23.72 -7.55 19.95
C ALA A 305 22.99 -8.02 18.69
N SER A 306 21.65 -8.04 18.72
CA SER A 306 20.83 -8.52 17.61
C SER A 306 19.40 -7.99 17.71
N TYR A 307 18.80 -7.65 16.57
CA TYR A 307 17.37 -7.34 16.45
C TYR A 307 16.48 -8.60 16.33
N LYS A 308 17.07 -9.80 16.28
CA LYS A 308 16.35 -11.09 16.16
C LYS A 308 15.71 -11.54 17.48
N PRO A 309 14.72 -12.47 17.44
CA PRO A 309 14.12 -13.04 18.63
C PRO A 309 15.12 -13.50 19.67
N ASN A 310 14.81 -13.19 20.93
CA ASN A 310 15.63 -13.46 22.09
C ASN A 310 14.77 -14.16 23.16
N SER A 311 15.15 -15.39 23.52
CA SER A 311 14.43 -16.21 24.48
C SER A 311 14.51 -15.73 25.93
N SER A 312 15.40 -14.79 26.23
CA SER A 312 15.58 -14.22 27.56
C SER A 312 14.95 -12.83 27.73
N PHE A 313 14.37 -12.27 26.67
CA PHE A 313 13.65 -10.99 26.68
C PHE A 313 12.15 -11.25 26.48
N SER A 314 11.29 -10.59 27.27
CA SER A 314 9.84 -10.64 27.06
C SER A 314 9.27 -9.30 26.58
N VAL A 315 8.62 -9.32 25.42
CA VAL A 315 7.96 -8.13 24.84
C VAL A 315 6.81 -7.67 25.73
N ALA A 316 6.06 -8.62 26.32
CA ALA A 316 4.98 -8.30 27.24
C ALA A 316 5.49 -7.59 28.52
N ASN A 317 6.72 -7.88 28.96
CA ASN A 317 7.34 -7.17 30.08
C ASN A 317 7.86 -5.79 29.66
N ALA A 318 8.21 -5.58 28.39
CA ALA A 318 8.75 -4.31 27.89
C ALA A 318 7.81 -3.11 28.09
N THR A 319 6.53 -3.36 28.39
CA THR A 319 5.52 -2.34 28.71
C THR A 319 5.03 -2.37 30.16
N ILE A 320 5.81 -2.97 31.06
CA ILE A 320 5.51 -3.05 32.49
C ILE A 320 6.62 -2.33 33.26
N GLU A 321 6.29 -1.15 33.79
CA GLU A 321 7.21 -0.30 34.55
C GLU A 321 7.93 -1.09 35.67
N GLY A 322 9.25 -0.88 35.78
CA GLY A 322 10.12 -1.55 36.75
C GLY A 322 10.57 -2.97 36.39
N THR A 323 10.15 -3.51 35.24
CA THR A 323 10.79 -4.72 34.68
C THR A 323 12.08 -4.36 33.95
N LYS A 324 13.00 -5.32 33.85
CA LYS A 324 14.28 -5.11 33.15
C LYS A 324 14.07 -4.77 31.67
N GLU A 325 13.12 -5.44 31.02
CA GLU A 325 12.74 -5.21 29.64
C GLU A 325 12.22 -3.79 29.42
N TYR A 326 11.36 -3.29 30.33
CA TYR A 326 10.86 -1.91 30.28
C TYR A 326 11.99 -0.90 30.43
N GLU A 327 12.84 -1.04 31.45
CA GLU A 327 13.96 -0.11 31.67
C GLU A 327 14.90 -0.08 30.46
N TYR A 328 15.15 -1.24 29.83
CA TYR A 328 15.94 -1.30 28.60
C TYR A 328 15.26 -0.55 27.45
N VAL A 329 13.98 -0.83 27.19
CA VAL A 329 13.23 -0.20 26.10
C VAL A 329 13.16 1.32 26.29
N MET A 330 12.97 1.81 27.51
CA MET A 330 12.98 3.25 27.77
C MET A 330 14.33 3.90 27.45
N LEU A 331 15.46 3.23 27.72
CA LEU A 331 16.78 3.72 27.27
C LEU A 331 16.91 3.75 25.74
N THR A 332 16.32 2.76 25.04
CA THR A 332 16.32 2.80 23.58
C THR A 332 15.48 3.95 23.03
N ILE A 333 14.33 4.23 23.67
CA ILE A 333 13.44 5.33 23.28
C ILE A 333 14.10 6.68 23.58
N GLU A 334 14.79 6.82 24.71
CA GLU A 334 15.55 8.03 25.06
C GLU A 334 16.63 8.35 24.01
N ALA A 335 17.44 7.34 23.62
CA ALA A 335 18.49 7.51 22.61
C ALA A 335 17.91 7.92 21.23
N LEU A 336 16.78 7.33 20.84
CA LEU A 336 16.06 7.68 19.63
C LEU A 336 15.48 9.11 19.72
N ALA A 337 14.77 9.42 20.81
CA ALA A 337 14.10 10.70 21.01
C ALA A 337 15.09 11.88 20.97
N GLU A 338 16.30 11.70 21.52
CA GLU A 338 17.36 12.71 21.45
C GLU A 338 17.68 13.12 20.00
N GLN A 339 17.72 12.16 19.07
CA GLN A 339 17.99 12.45 17.67
C GLN A 339 16.77 13.02 16.95
N LEU A 340 15.59 12.45 17.17
CA LEU A 340 14.35 12.95 16.56
C LEU A 340 14.05 14.39 16.98
N LEU A 341 14.41 14.78 18.21
CA LEU A 341 14.26 16.16 18.68
C LEU A 341 15.12 17.13 17.89
N LYS A 342 16.36 16.76 17.53
CA LYS A 342 17.22 17.57 16.66
C LYS A 342 16.61 17.74 15.27
N VAL A 343 16.03 16.67 14.72
CA VAL A 343 15.31 16.71 13.43
C VAL A 343 14.08 17.63 13.51
N GLN A 344 13.31 17.54 14.59
CA GLN A 344 12.16 18.43 14.83
C GLN A 344 12.58 19.89 14.99
N GLU A 345 13.63 20.17 15.77
CA GLU A 345 14.17 21.51 15.97
C GLU A 345 14.65 22.14 14.65
N ALA A 346 15.09 21.31 13.70
CA ALA A 346 15.44 21.72 12.34
C ALA A 346 14.22 21.91 11.41
N GLY A 347 12.99 21.70 11.88
CA GLY A 347 11.76 21.87 11.09
C GLY A 347 11.58 20.80 10.01
N VAL A 348 12.12 19.60 10.21
CA VAL A 348 12.04 18.50 9.25
C VAL A 348 11.02 17.47 9.73
N PRO A 349 9.93 17.22 8.98
CA PRO A 349 9.05 16.10 9.25
C PRO A 349 9.62 14.81 8.66
N ILE A 350 9.17 13.68 9.20
CA ILE A 350 9.70 12.36 8.89
C ILE A 350 8.56 11.35 8.80
N ILE A 351 8.59 10.52 7.76
CA ILE A 351 7.80 9.28 7.73
C ILE A 351 8.53 8.29 8.65
N PHE A 352 7.93 7.95 9.77
CA PHE A 352 8.57 7.18 10.83
C PHE A 352 7.97 5.77 10.91
N ARG A 353 8.80 4.76 10.65
CA ARG A 353 8.42 3.34 10.53
C ARG A 353 9.13 2.47 11.58
N PRO A 354 8.82 2.62 12.88
CA PRO A 354 9.42 1.81 13.94
C PRO A 354 8.84 0.41 13.98
N TYR A 355 9.55 -0.53 14.60
CA TYR A 355 9.07 -1.90 14.86
C TYR A 355 8.40 -2.55 13.64
N HIS A 356 9.03 -2.40 12.47
CA HIS A 356 8.54 -2.85 11.17
C HIS A 356 8.57 -4.38 11.03
N GLU A 357 7.87 -4.91 10.01
CA GLU A 357 7.72 -6.35 9.73
C GLU A 357 7.38 -7.22 10.97
N ALA A 358 6.54 -6.70 11.87
CA ALA A 358 6.31 -7.31 13.18
C ALA A 358 5.79 -8.76 13.13
N GLU A 359 4.88 -9.06 12.20
CA GLU A 359 4.33 -10.41 12.07
C GLU A 359 5.37 -11.41 11.52
N GLY A 360 6.25 -10.96 10.62
CA GLY A 360 7.16 -11.81 9.87
C GLY A 360 6.40 -12.88 9.06
N ASN A 361 6.77 -14.14 9.24
CA ASN A 361 6.06 -15.26 8.61
C ASN A 361 4.74 -15.57 9.35
N PRO A 362 3.72 -16.12 8.67
CA PRO A 362 2.43 -16.39 9.30
C PRO A 362 2.55 -17.37 10.47
N GLY A 363 1.86 -17.06 11.58
CA GLY A 363 1.81 -17.87 12.79
C GLY A 363 2.58 -17.30 13.98
N ILE A 364 2.08 -17.54 15.19
CA ILE A 364 2.69 -17.03 16.43
C ILE A 364 4.08 -17.65 16.63
N GLY A 365 5.09 -16.79 16.84
CA GLY A 365 6.49 -17.19 17.07
C GLY A 365 7.34 -17.30 15.81
N ASN A 366 6.79 -16.95 14.64
CA ASN A 366 7.51 -16.94 13.36
C ASN A 366 8.03 -15.55 12.94
N ALA A 367 7.86 -14.54 13.80
CA ALA A 367 8.47 -13.22 13.65
C ALA A 367 10.00 -13.34 13.65
N TRP A 368 10.67 -12.59 12.77
CA TRP A 368 12.14 -12.55 12.70
C TRP A 368 12.76 -11.36 13.42
N PHE A 369 11.93 -10.46 13.95
CA PHE A 369 12.34 -9.40 14.86
C PHE A 369 11.81 -9.61 16.27
N TRP A 370 12.58 -9.16 17.28
CA TRP A 370 12.25 -9.39 18.68
C TRP A 370 10.92 -8.75 19.08
N TRP A 371 10.55 -7.59 18.51
CA TRP A 371 9.31 -6.88 18.85
C TRP A 371 8.04 -7.65 18.44
N GLY A 372 8.14 -8.61 17.51
CA GLY A 372 7.04 -9.47 17.11
C GLY A 372 7.00 -10.84 17.77
N GLN A 373 8.03 -11.23 18.55
CA GLN A 373 8.25 -12.62 18.93
C GLN A 373 7.16 -13.22 19.85
N GLU A 374 6.39 -12.37 20.55
CA GLU A 374 5.32 -12.78 21.47
C GLU A 374 3.91 -12.53 20.92
N GLY A 375 3.80 -12.25 19.62
CA GLY A 375 2.52 -12.08 18.91
C GLY A 375 1.94 -10.66 18.98
N PRO A 376 0.71 -10.49 18.45
CA PRO A 376 0.15 -9.17 18.15
C PRO A 376 -0.16 -8.31 19.39
N GLU A 377 -0.59 -8.90 20.50
CA GLU A 377 -0.99 -8.12 21.69
C GLU A 377 0.21 -7.42 22.37
N PRO A 378 1.32 -8.11 22.69
CA PRO A 378 2.53 -7.44 23.18
C PRO A 378 3.10 -6.42 22.19
N TYR A 379 3.08 -6.73 20.89
CA TYR A 379 3.53 -5.81 19.84
C TYR A 379 2.74 -4.49 19.86
N LYS A 380 1.39 -4.56 19.88
CA LYS A 380 0.54 -3.37 19.90
C LYS A 380 0.73 -2.55 21.18
N ALA A 381 0.99 -3.20 22.31
CA ALA A 381 1.33 -2.50 23.55
C ALA A 381 2.65 -1.74 23.41
N LEU A 382 3.67 -2.38 22.84
CA LEU A 382 4.99 -1.76 22.59
C LEU A 382 4.89 -0.57 21.62
N TRP A 383 4.14 -0.71 20.53
CA TRP A 383 3.86 0.38 19.59
C TRP A 383 3.22 1.59 20.29
N LYS A 384 2.17 1.34 21.08
CA LYS A 384 1.46 2.41 21.81
C LYS A 384 2.33 3.08 22.86
N GLN A 385 3.20 2.32 23.52
CA GLN A 385 4.20 2.89 24.43
C GLN A 385 5.15 3.82 23.68
N LEU A 386 5.72 3.38 22.56
CA LEU A 386 6.62 4.22 21.78
C LEU A 386 5.94 5.50 21.32
N TYR A 387 4.73 5.40 20.76
CA TYR A 387 3.94 6.56 20.35
C TYR A 387 3.70 7.51 21.51
N THR A 388 3.15 7.02 22.62
CA THR A 388 2.81 7.84 23.78
C THR A 388 4.05 8.52 24.35
N THR A 389 5.16 7.78 24.51
CA THR A 389 6.40 8.33 25.04
C THR A 389 6.98 9.40 24.11
N LEU A 390 7.11 9.14 22.81
CA LEU A 390 7.66 10.15 21.89
C LEU A 390 6.78 11.40 21.81
N THR A 391 5.46 11.24 21.68
CA THR A 391 4.53 12.37 21.51
C THR A 391 4.23 13.11 22.80
N GLU A 392 3.92 12.42 23.90
CA GLU A 392 3.47 13.05 25.15
C GLU A 392 4.62 13.42 26.09
N GLU A 393 5.65 12.58 26.20
CA GLU A 393 6.78 12.81 27.12
C GLU A 393 7.89 13.64 26.48
N TYR A 394 8.29 13.30 25.25
CA TYR A 394 9.35 14.01 24.53
C TYR A 394 8.84 15.16 23.66
N GLY A 395 7.53 15.29 23.42
CA GLY A 395 6.96 16.37 22.62
C GLY A 395 7.36 16.31 21.14
N LEU A 396 7.54 15.11 20.60
CA LEU A 396 7.81 14.88 19.18
C LEU A 396 6.48 14.83 18.42
N HIS A 397 6.30 15.82 17.56
CA HIS A 397 5.13 16.06 16.73
C HIS A 397 5.50 16.17 15.24
N ASN A 398 6.76 15.90 14.89
CA ASN A 398 7.24 15.94 13.50
C ASN A 398 7.13 14.59 12.77
N LEU A 399 6.40 13.61 13.32
CA LEU A 399 6.37 12.22 12.87
C LEU A 399 5.06 11.89 12.13
N ILE A 400 5.16 11.20 10.99
CA ILE A 400 4.06 10.51 10.33
C ILE A 400 4.24 9.00 10.59
N TRP A 401 3.34 8.38 11.34
CA TRP A 401 3.47 7.01 11.83
C TRP A 401 3.10 5.96 10.78
N GLU A 402 4.09 5.24 10.26
CA GLU A 402 3.91 4.20 9.25
C GLU A 402 3.95 2.80 9.87
N PHE A 403 2.81 2.10 9.86
CA PHE A 403 2.70 0.72 10.33
C PHE A 403 2.97 -0.27 9.20
N ASN A 404 3.91 -1.17 9.39
CA ASN A 404 4.14 -2.25 8.44
C ASN A 404 3.16 -3.40 8.65
N SER A 405 2.44 -3.81 7.62
CA SER A 405 1.56 -4.98 7.65
C SER A 405 1.90 -5.99 6.56
N TYR A 406 1.53 -7.25 6.81
CA TYR A 406 1.37 -8.26 5.75
C TYR A 406 -0.13 -8.40 5.41
N THR A 407 -0.45 -9.34 4.54
CA THR A 407 -1.84 -9.60 4.10
C THR A 407 -2.24 -11.06 4.31
N TYR A 408 -1.67 -11.70 5.33
CA TYR A 408 -2.14 -12.99 5.81
C TYR A 408 -3.49 -12.83 6.52
N SER A 409 -4.22 -13.93 6.70
CA SER A 409 -5.47 -13.91 7.45
C SER A 409 -5.30 -13.46 8.92
N SER A 410 -4.09 -13.59 9.47
CA SER A 410 -3.72 -13.14 10.83
C SER A 410 -3.26 -11.69 10.89
N SER A 411 -2.89 -11.08 9.76
CA SER A 411 -2.30 -9.74 9.73
C SER A 411 -3.17 -8.64 10.35
N PRO A 412 -4.52 -8.67 10.22
CA PRO A 412 -5.37 -7.68 10.91
C PRO A 412 -5.23 -7.66 12.44
N GLU A 413 -4.79 -8.75 13.07
CA GLU A 413 -4.62 -8.80 14.53
C GLU A 413 -3.48 -7.89 15.03
N TRP A 414 -2.51 -7.57 14.15
CA TRP A 414 -1.31 -6.79 14.45
C TRP A 414 -1.51 -5.29 14.35
N TYR A 415 -2.58 -4.81 13.72
CA TYR A 415 -2.82 -3.39 13.50
C TYR A 415 -3.00 -2.64 14.85
N PRO A 416 -2.17 -1.62 15.16
CA PRO A 416 -2.26 -0.88 16.43
C PRO A 416 -3.59 -0.12 16.63
N GLY A 417 -4.20 0.32 15.53
CA GLY A 417 -5.47 1.05 15.47
C GLY A 417 -5.32 2.45 14.86
N ASP A 418 -6.42 3.00 14.33
CA ASP A 418 -6.47 4.27 13.57
C ASP A 418 -5.93 5.49 14.35
N GLU A 419 -5.97 5.46 15.67
CA GLU A 419 -5.50 6.53 16.58
C GLU A 419 -3.97 6.56 16.75
N TRP A 420 -3.25 5.55 16.23
CA TRP A 420 -1.81 5.36 16.48
C TRP A 420 -1.01 5.18 15.18
N VAL A 421 -1.66 5.33 14.03
CA VAL A 421 -1.11 5.05 12.70
C VAL A 421 -1.62 6.09 11.71
N ASP A 422 -0.72 6.62 10.88
CA ASP A 422 -1.02 7.57 9.82
C ASP A 422 -1.07 6.91 8.43
N MET A 423 -0.22 5.91 8.23
CA MET A 423 -0.13 5.17 6.96
C MET A 423 0.30 3.72 7.16
N VAL A 424 0.08 2.89 6.14
CA VAL A 424 0.39 1.46 6.15
C VAL A 424 1.41 1.12 5.07
N GLY A 425 2.45 0.39 5.45
CA GLY A 425 3.52 -0.07 4.57
C GLY A 425 3.51 -1.58 4.36
N PHE A 426 4.01 -2.03 3.20
CA PHE A 426 4.29 -3.43 2.90
C PHE A 426 5.68 -3.61 2.28
N ASP A 427 6.51 -4.41 2.94
CA ASP A 427 7.89 -4.68 2.51
C ASP A 427 7.89 -5.81 1.47
N LYS A 428 8.11 -5.44 0.20
CA LYS A 428 7.99 -6.34 -0.95
C LYS A 428 9.32 -7.01 -1.29
N TYR A 429 9.56 -8.18 -0.71
CA TYR A 429 10.65 -9.07 -1.10
C TYR A 429 10.16 -10.37 -1.76
N ASN A 430 9.60 -10.24 -2.97
CA ASN A 430 8.86 -11.32 -3.65
C ASN A 430 9.60 -11.93 -4.86
N CYS A 431 10.90 -11.68 -4.98
CA CYS A 431 11.73 -12.17 -6.08
C CYS A 431 11.97 -13.69 -6.03
N ILE A 432 12.17 -14.22 -4.81
CA ILE A 432 12.57 -15.61 -4.54
C ILE A 432 11.46 -16.34 -3.77
N TYR A 433 11.07 -15.78 -2.63
CA TYR A 433 9.95 -16.28 -1.81
C TYR A 433 8.69 -15.48 -2.13
N ASN A 434 7.50 -15.99 -1.76
CA ASN A 434 6.23 -15.27 -1.88
C ASN A 434 5.91 -14.77 -3.31
N ARG A 435 6.42 -15.47 -4.34
CA ARG A 435 6.26 -15.11 -5.75
C ARG A 435 5.01 -15.73 -6.36
N THR A 436 4.15 -14.89 -6.93
CA THR A 436 2.82 -15.26 -7.45
C THR A 436 2.67 -15.09 -8.97
N ASP A 437 3.60 -14.39 -9.63
CA ASP A 437 3.58 -14.07 -11.07
C ASP A 437 3.79 -15.28 -12.03
N GLY A 438 3.99 -16.48 -11.49
CA GLY A 438 4.24 -17.68 -12.28
C GLY A 438 5.70 -17.96 -12.63
N LEU A 439 6.61 -17.02 -12.37
CA LEU A 439 8.04 -17.15 -12.66
C LEU A 439 8.82 -17.67 -11.45
N SER A 440 10.14 -17.83 -11.60
CA SER A 440 11.03 -18.38 -10.57
C SER A 440 12.31 -17.57 -10.32
N ASP A 441 12.64 -16.62 -11.19
CA ASP A 441 13.89 -15.86 -11.14
C ASP A 441 13.62 -14.36 -11.20
N CYS A 442 14.34 -13.56 -10.43
CA CYS A 442 14.24 -12.10 -10.49
C CYS A 442 14.53 -11.53 -11.88
N PRO A 443 14.01 -10.33 -12.20
CA PRO A 443 13.14 -9.45 -11.38
C PRO A 443 11.71 -9.99 -11.22
N ASN A 444 10.96 -9.46 -10.24
CA ASN A 444 9.51 -9.65 -10.12
C ASN A 444 8.78 -8.30 -10.17
N GLU A 445 8.33 -7.92 -11.37
CA GLU A 445 7.71 -6.62 -11.68
C GLU A 445 6.18 -6.61 -11.43
N ASP A 446 5.64 -7.64 -10.77
CA ASP A 446 4.24 -7.72 -10.34
C ASP A 446 3.89 -6.53 -9.42
N ALA A 447 2.77 -5.86 -9.70
CA ALA A 447 2.29 -4.73 -8.91
C ALA A 447 1.61 -5.13 -7.61
N ILE A 448 1.45 -6.44 -7.38
CA ILE A 448 0.87 -7.06 -6.19
C ILE A 448 -0.44 -6.37 -5.77
N SER A 449 -1.32 -6.13 -6.76
CA SER A 449 -2.56 -5.38 -6.58
C SER A 449 -3.46 -5.96 -5.49
N ASP A 450 -3.54 -7.28 -5.37
CA ASP A 450 -4.30 -7.93 -4.31
C ASP A 450 -3.77 -7.55 -2.92
N THR A 451 -2.44 -7.51 -2.77
CA THR A 451 -1.80 -7.05 -1.52
C THR A 451 -2.14 -5.58 -1.26
N PHE A 452 -2.01 -4.73 -2.27
CA PHE A 452 -2.37 -3.31 -2.15
C PHE A 452 -3.81 -3.13 -1.64
N TYR A 453 -4.79 -3.76 -2.31
CA TYR A 453 -6.20 -3.63 -1.93
C TYR A 453 -6.55 -4.30 -0.60
N ASN A 454 -5.83 -5.36 -0.20
CA ASN A 454 -5.98 -5.93 1.14
C ASN A 454 -5.56 -4.95 2.24
N LEU A 455 -4.53 -4.13 2.00
CA LEU A 455 -4.08 -3.09 2.94
C LEU A 455 -5.00 -1.87 2.92
N VAL A 456 -5.53 -1.50 1.76
CA VAL A 456 -6.61 -0.50 1.66
C VAL A 456 -7.79 -0.95 2.53
N ASN A 457 -8.21 -2.21 2.41
CA ASN A 457 -9.31 -2.77 3.20
C ASN A 457 -8.98 -2.94 4.68
N LEU A 458 -7.73 -3.20 5.06
CA LEU A 458 -7.30 -3.31 6.46
C LEU A 458 -7.69 -2.07 7.27
N THR A 459 -7.71 -0.90 6.63
CA THR A 459 -7.97 0.39 7.27
C THR A 459 -9.30 1.02 6.85
N ASP A 460 -10.18 0.27 6.19
CA ASP A 460 -11.40 0.78 5.56
C ASP A 460 -11.13 1.98 4.62
N ASN A 461 -10.01 1.97 3.90
CA ASN A 461 -9.54 3.05 3.02
C ASN A 461 -9.39 4.41 3.75
N LYS A 462 -8.99 4.39 5.02
CA LYS A 462 -8.73 5.60 5.82
C LYS A 462 -7.26 5.99 5.89
N LYS A 463 -6.35 5.08 5.49
CA LYS A 463 -4.90 5.27 5.62
C LYS A 463 -4.21 5.07 4.26
N LEU A 464 -3.19 5.87 4.02
CA LEU A 464 -2.34 5.75 2.83
C LEU A 464 -1.66 4.38 2.81
N VAL A 465 -1.44 3.80 1.63
CA VAL A 465 -0.77 2.50 1.47
C VAL A 465 0.51 2.68 0.63
N ALA A 466 1.64 2.21 1.15
CA ALA A 466 2.96 2.39 0.57
C ALA A 466 3.81 1.11 0.56
N MET A 467 4.94 1.15 -0.14
CA MET A 467 5.94 0.09 -0.24
C MET A 467 7.27 0.58 0.38
N PRO A 468 7.45 0.51 1.71
CA PRO A 468 8.58 1.09 2.44
C PRO A 468 9.90 0.41 2.17
N GLU A 469 9.86 -0.85 1.74
CA GLU A 469 10.99 -1.60 1.25
C GLU A 469 10.59 -2.44 0.05
N ASN A 470 11.49 -2.57 -0.91
CA ASN A 470 11.34 -3.55 -1.97
C ASN A 470 12.67 -4.02 -2.55
N ASP A 471 12.63 -5.23 -3.11
CA ASP A 471 13.63 -5.68 -4.06
C ASP A 471 13.38 -5.07 -5.46
N THR A 472 12.45 -5.64 -6.20
CA THR A 472 12.05 -5.20 -7.54
C THR A 472 10.96 -4.15 -7.43
N VAL A 473 11.10 -3.03 -8.13
CA VAL A 473 10.01 -2.07 -8.30
C VAL A 473 8.97 -2.65 -9.29
N PRO A 474 7.66 -2.60 -8.99
CA PRO A 474 6.62 -2.93 -9.97
C PRO A 474 6.79 -2.19 -11.30
N SER A 475 6.45 -2.82 -12.42
CA SER A 475 6.49 -2.10 -13.69
C SER A 475 5.41 -1.01 -13.74
N LEU A 476 5.72 0.08 -14.45
CA LEU A 476 4.77 1.17 -14.70
C LEU A 476 3.47 0.64 -15.33
N GLU A 477 3.60 -0.22 -16.35
CA GLU A 477 2.47 -0.84 -17.04
C GLU A 477 1.56 -1.61 -16.06
N ASN A 478 2.13 -2.46 -15.20
CA ASN A 478 1.34 -3.24 -14.25
C ASN A 478 0.61 -2.35 -13.26
N MET A 479 1.28 -1.33 -12.69
CA MET A 479 0.63 -0.42 -11.74
C MET A 479 -0.53 0.36 -12.36
N LEU A 480 -0.38 0.83 -13.61
CA LEU A 480 -1.42 1.59 -14.30
C LEU A 480 -2.62 0.71 -14.70
N ILE A 481 -2.38 -0.51 -15.19
CA ILE A 481 -3.45 -1.44 -15.59
C ILE A 481 -4.20 -1.96 -14.36
N GLU A 482 -3.46 -2.32 -13.31
CA GLU A 482 -4.01 -2.95 -12.11
C GLU A 482 -4.51 -1.92 -11.08
N LYS A 483 -4.24 -0.64 -11.33
CA LYS A 483 -4.56 0.48 -10.45
C LYS A 483 -4.00 0.28 -9.04
N ALA A 484 -2.82 -0.32 -8.94
CA ALA A 484 -2.11 -0.53 -7.68
C ALA A 484 -1.31 0.73 -7.36
N HIS A 485 -2.01 1.76 -6.88
CA HIS A 485 -1.44 3.09 -6.63
C HIS A 485 -0.73 3.15 -5.27
N TRP A 486 0.34 2.36 -5.12
CA TRP A 486 1.27 2.49 -4.01
C TRP A 486 1.75 3.93 -3.90
N LEU A 487 1.66 4.54 -2.71
CA LEU A 487 2.03 5.95 -2.50
C LEU A 487 3.50 6.20 -2.83
N TYR A 488 4.38 5.31 -2.41
CA TYR A 488 5.80 5.35 -2.72
C TYR A 488 6.38 3.94 -2.78
N PHE A 489 7.51 3.81 -3.46
CA PHE A 489 8.41 2.64 -3.36
C PHE A 489 9.73 3.07 -2.74
N CYS A 490 10.45 2.15 -2.10
CA CYS A 490 11.78 2.45 -1.57
C CYS A 490 12.69 1.21 -1.69
N ILE A 491 13.60 1.26 -2.66
CA ILE A 491 14.52 0.14 -2.91
C ILE A 491 15.52 0.06 -1.76
N TRP A 492 15.78 -1.14 -1.25
CA TRP A 492 16.80 -1.33 -0.21
C TRP A 492 18.22 -1.01 -0.73
N TYR A 493 19.17 -0.78 0.17
CA TYR A 493 20.55 -0.47 -0.22
C TYR A 493 21.29 -1.69 -0.79
N ASP A 494 22.32 -1.46 -1.60
CA ASP A 494 23.21 -2.54 -2.00
C ASP A 494 24.19 -2.89 -0.87
N ASN A 495 24.47 -4.18 -0.65
CA ASN A 495 25.40 -4.60 0.40
C ASN A 495 26.54 -5.51 -0.09
N GLY A 496 26.66 -5.69 -1.41
CA GLY A 496 27.66 -6.53 -2.07
C GLY A 496 27.31 -8.02 -2.11
N SER A 497 26.36 -8.48 -1.29
CA SER A 497 25.79 -9.83 -1.37
C SER A 497 24.42 -9.83 -2.05
N ASP A 498 23.54 -8.95 -1.61
CA ASP A 498 22.29 -8.59 -2.25
C ASP A 498 22.41 -7.12 -2.66
N ASN A 499 22.52 -6.90 -3.97
CA ASN A 499 22.49 -5.55 -4.54
C ASN A 499 21.07 -5.29 -5.02
N PHE A 500 20.21 -4.76 -4.15
CA PHE A 500 18.80 -4.53 -4.45
C PHE A 500 18.60 -3.47 -5.55
N LEU A 501 19.41 -2.42 -5.60
CA LEU A 501 19.35 -1.40 -6.64
C LEU A 501 20.08 -1.84 -7.91
N THR A 502 21.38 -2.14 -7.81
CA THR A 502 22.23 -2.33 -9.01
C THR A 502 22.24 -3.76 -9.54
N GLY A 503 21.73 -4.71 -8.76
CA GLY A 503 21.69 -6.12 -9.13
C GLY A 503 20.68 -6.38 -10.25
N LYS A 504 21.17 -6.90 -11.38
CA LYS A 504 20.32 -7.34 -12.51
C LYS A 504 19.36 -8.47 -12.16
N ASN A 505 19.63 -9.16 -11.05
CA ASN A 505 18.77 -10.16 -10.44
C ASN A 505 17.89 -9.56 -9.34
N LYS A 506 17.61 -8.25 -9.36
CA LYS A 506 16.68 -7.57 -8.46
C LYS A 506 15.84 -6.60 -9.28
N ASN A 507 16.46 -5.60 -9.91
CA ASN A 507 15.76 -4.68 -10.81
C ASN A 507 16.20 -4.86 -12.26
N ASN A 508 15.23 -4.79 -13.18
CA ASN A 508 15.54 -4.64 -14.60
C ASN A 508 15.85 -3.17 -14.87
N TYR A 509 16.99 -2.92 -15.50
CA TYR A 509 17.50 -1.57 -15.75
C TYR A 509 16.55 -0.75 -16.61
N ASP A 510 16.00 -1.33 -17.68
CA ASP A 510 15.22 -0.58 -18.66
C ASP A 510 13.85 -0.18 -18.09
N THR A 511 13.20 -1.08 -17.35
CA THR A 511 11.90 -0.80 -16.69
C THR A 511 12.06 0.09 -15.45
N LEU A 512 13.16 -0.06 -14.70
CA LEU A 512 13.48 0.86 -13.62
C LEU A 512 13.75 2.28 -14.16
N LYS A 513 14.44 2.39 -15.30
CA LYS A 513 14.62 3.67 -15.97
C LYS A 513 13.29 4.25 -16.45
N GLU A 514 12.42 3.41 -17.03
CA GLU A 514 11.10 3.82 -17.51
C GLU A 514 10.26 4.43 -16.38
N ILE A 515 10.18 3.78 -15.22
CA ILE A 515 9.41 4.34 -14.10
C ILE A 515 10.01 5.66 -13.60
N TYR A 516 11.33 5.75 -13.39
CA TYR A 516 11.98 7.01 -12.94
C TYR A 516 11.84 8.18 -13.94
N GLN A 517 11.54 7.91 -15.21
CA GLN A 517 11.38 8.93 -16.25
C GLN A 517 9.92 9.15 -16.66
N SER A 518 8.97 8.57 -15.92
CA SER A 518 7.53 8.65 -16.19
C SER A 518 6.88 9.80 -15.42
N ASP A 519 5.93 10.48 -16.06
CA ASP A 519 5.07 11.49 -15.40
C ASP A 519 4.26 10.92 -14.21
N TYR A 520 4.14 9.59 -14.13
CA TYR A 520 3.50 8.91 -12.99
C TYR A 520 4.40 8.85 -11.75
N CYS A 521 5.73 8.90 -11.90
CA CYS A 521 6.67 8.74 -10.81
C CYS A 521 7.31 10.07 -10.41
N ILE A 522 7.05 10.51 -9.18
CA ILE A 522 7.58 11.77 -8.68
C ILE A 522 9.01 11.58 -8.19
N THR A 523 9.90 12.43 -8.67
CA THR A 523 11.33 12.50 -8.37
C THR A 523 11.67 13.78 -7.60
N LEU A 524 12.91 13.89 -7.10
CA LEU A 524 13.33 14.97 -6.20
C LEU A 524 13.08 16.38 -6.77
N ASP A 525 13.35 16.57 -8.07
CA ASP A 525 13.23 17.86 -8.74
C ASP A 525 11.77 18.28 -9.01
N GLU A 526 10.81 17.37 -8.83
CA GLU A 526 9.39 17.59 -9.00
C GLU A 526 8.66 17.86 -7.67
N LEU A 527 9.36 17.70 -6.54
CA LEU A 527 8.77 17.96 -5.23
C LEU A 527 8.44 19.45 -5.03
N PRO A 528 7.22 19.79 -4.59
CA PRO A 528 6.85 21.16 -4.26
C PRO A 528 7.46 21.58 -2.92
N ASP A 529 7.11 22.79 -2.44
CA ASP A 529 7.30 23.16 -1.03
C ASP A 529 6.30 22.40 -0.15
N TRP A 530 6.53 21.09 0.00
CA TRP A 530 5.65 20.17 0.70
C TRP A 530 5.51 20.54 2.20
N LYS A 531 6.45 21.27 2.79
CA LYS A 531 6.36 21.76 4.19
C LYS A 531 5.26 22.79 4.39
N ASN A 532 4.94 23.56 3.36
CA ASN A 532 3.90 24.58 3.39
C ASN A 532 2.71 24.21 2.50
N TYR A 533 2.63 22.95 2.07
CA TYR A 533 1.65 22.52 1.11
C TYR A 533 0.24 22.49 1.71
N GLU A 534 -0.67 23.18 1.04
CA GLU A 534 -2.08 23.21 1.39
C GLU A 534 -2.80 22.08 0.66
N TYR A 535 -3.58 21.29 1.40
CA TYR A 535 -4.38 20.21 0.83
C TYR A 535 -5.35 20.77 -0.22
N LYS A 536 -5.22 20.32 -1.46
CA LYS A 536 -6.09 20.75 -2.56
C LYS A 536 -7.37 19.93 -2.61
N GLY A 537 -7.32 18.70 -2.08
CA GLY A 537 -8.46 17.81 -2.11
C GLY A 537 -8.54 16.99 -3.39
N PRO A 538 -9.55 16.10 -3.47
CA PRO A 538 -9.89 15.48 -4.74
C PRO A 538 -10.17 16.59 -5.76
N GLU A 539 -9.61 16.43 -6.95
CA GLU A 539 -10.08 17.24 -8.07
C GLU A 539 -11.58 16.93 -8.27
N PRO A 540 -12.42 17.95 -8.48
CA PRO A 540 -13.79 17.70 -8.87
C PRO A 540 -13.83 16.78 -10.08
N ASP A 541 -14.64 15.73 -10.03
CA ASP A 541 -14.93 14.93 -11.22
C ASP A 541 -15.64 15.84 -12.23
N ILE A 542 -14.87 16.36 -13.19
CA ILE A 542 -15.38 17.23 -14.25
C ILE A 542 -15.57 16.41 -15.52
N ASP A 543 -16.74 16.57 -16.14
CA ASP A 543 -17.10 15.90 -17.40
C ASP A 543 -16.65 16.71 -18.63
N PHE A 544 -15.71 17.64 -18.47
CA PHE A 544 -15.25 18.55 -19.52
C PHE A 544 -13.72 18.75 -19.49
N ILE A 545 -13.16 19.20 -20.60
CA ILE A 545 -11.76 19.63 -20.68
C ILE A 545 -11.70 21.15 -20.37
N PRO A 546 -10.86 21.62 -19.43
CA PRO A 546 -10.68 23.05 -19.19
C PRO A 546 -10.32 23.80 -20.47
N GLY A 547 -11.04 24.88 -20.78
CA GLY A 547 -10.90 25.62 -22.03
C GLY A 547 -11.68 25.04 -23.23
N ASP A 548 -12.29 23.85 -23.15
CA ASP A 548 -13.22 23.32 -24.15
C ASP A 548 -14.63 23.91 -23.90
N VAL A 549 -14.75 25.21 -24.18
CA VAL A 549 -15.97 25.99 -23.95
C VAL A 549 -17.11 25.54 -24.88
N ASN A 550 -16.78 24.86 -25.98
CA ASN A 550 -17.78 24.41 -26.95
C ASN A 550 -18.22 22.95 -26.77
N GLY A 551 -17.48 22.16 -25.97
CA GLY A 551 -17.80 20.79 -25.59
C GLY A 551 -17.58 19.77 -26.70
N ASP A 552 -16.60 19.99 -27.58
CA ASP A 552 -16.25 19.05 -28.66
C ASP A 552 -15.02 18.17 -28.37
N GLU A 553 -14.64 18.12 -27.09
CA GLU A 553 -13.50 17.38 -26.53
C GLU A 553 -12.16 17.88 -27.08
N LYS A 554 -12.10 19.13 -27.59
CA LYS A 554 -10.90 19.70 -28.22
C LYS A 554 -10.75 21.19 -27.94
N VAL A 555 -9.76 21.55 -27.13
CA VAL A 555 -9.39 22.95 -26.92
C VAL A 555 -8.73 23.52 -28.18
N ASN A 556 -9.43 24.42 -28.88
CA ASN A 556 -8.97 25.03 -30.12
C ASN A 556 -9.54 26.45 -30.33
N VAL A 557 -9.31 27.04 -31.51
CA VAL A 557 -9.74 28.42 -31.81
C VAL A 557 -11.26 28.63 -31.72
N PHE A 558 -12.06 27.57 -31.89
CA PHE A 558 -13.51 27.64 -31.77
C PHE A 558 -13.95 27.87 -30.32
N ASP A 559 -13.18 27.44 -29.33
CA ASP A 559 -13.43 27.71 -27.91
C ASP A 559 -13.18 29.18 -27.57
N SER A 560 -12.12 29.77 -28.10
CA SER A 560 -11.86 31.21 -27.96
C SER A 560 -13.02 32.05 -28.53
N ILE A 561 -13.61 31.60 -29.65
CA ILE A 561 -14.80 32.24 -30.23
C ILE A 561 -16.03 32.02 -29.33
N ALA A 562 -16.22 30.81 -28.79
CA ALA A 562 -17.32 30.47 -27.89
C ALA A 562 -17.26 31.29 -26.59
N LEU A 563 -16.09 31.35 -25.94
CA LEU A 563 -15.83 32.10 -24.72
C LEU A 563 -16.02 33.61 -24.93
N LYS A 564 -15.51 34.15 -26.03
CA LYS A 564 -15.74 35.54 -26.39
C LYS A 564 -17.23 35.84 -26.56
N LYS A 565 -17.98 34.94 -27.21
CA LYS A 565 -19.43 35.08 -27.37
C LYS A 565 -20.16 34.99 -26.04
N TYR A 566 -19.71 34.09 -25.15
CA TYR A 566 -20.22 33.97 -23.79
C TYR A 566 -20.07 35.29 -23.03
N ILE A 567 -18.85 35.82 -22.90
CA ILE A 567 -18.56 37.08 -22.19
C ILE A 567 -19.38 38.26 -22.77
N VAL A 568 -19.45 38.39 -24.10
CA VAL A 568 -20.19 39.48 -24.76
C VAL A 568 -21.70 39.34 -24.56
N ASN A 569 -22.26 38.15 -24.71
CA ASN A 569 -23.69 37.94 -24.53
C ASN A 569 -24.12 38.26 -23.11
N SER A 570 -23.33 37.83 -22.14
CA SER A 570 -23.63 38.08 -20.75
C SER A 570 -23.58 39.60 -20.45
N TYR A 571 -22.58 40.34 -20.96
CA TYR A 571 -22.55 41.81 -20.85
C TYR A 571 -23.81 42.48 -21.43
N MET A 572 -24.33 41.96 -22.54
CA MET A 572 -25.54 42.52 -23.17
C MET A 572 -26.82 42.25 -22.37
N ILE A 573 -26.84 41.21 -21.52
CA ILE A 573 -28.01 40.80 -20.75
C ILE A 573 -27.99 41.45 -19.36
N ASP A 574 -26.87 41.36 -18.66
CA ASP A 574 -26.76 41.72 -17.24
C ASP A 574 -25.90 42.96 -16.97
N ASN A 575 -25.32 43.57 -18.02
CA ASN A 575 -24.41 44.72 -17.93
C ASN A 575 -23.19 44.46 -17.01
N ALA A 576 -22.80 43.19 -16.87
CA ALA A 576 -21.65 42.73 -16.11
C ALA A 576 -20.56 42.19 -17.05
N LEU A 577 -19.29 42.41 -16.71
CA LEU A 577 -18.12 41.91 -17.47
C LEU A 577 -17.46 40.70 -16.80
N GLN A 578 -18.02 40.23 -15.69
CA GLN A 578 -17.51 39.15 -14.84
C GLN A 578 -18.70 38.30 -14.38
N TYR A 579 -18.56 36.97 -14.45
CA TYR A 579 -19.63 36.03 -14.10
C TYR A 579 -19.14 35.02 -13.08
N PRO A 580 -19.65 35.07 -11.84
CA PRO A 580 -19.27 34.08 -10.85
C PRO A 580 -19.76 32.70 -11.26
N VAL A 581 -18.86 31.72 -11.21
CA VAL A 581 -19.21 30.30 -11.34
C VAL A 581 -19.34 29.69 -9.95
N LEU A 582 -20.41 28.91 -9.76
CA LEU A 582 -20.71 28.24 -8.48
C LEU A 582 -20.22 26.78 -8.47
N ALA A 583 -19.68 26.32 -9.59
CA ALA A 583 -19.21 24.96 -9.85
C ALA A 583 -18.12 25.02 -10.94
N PRO A 584 -17.30 23.96 -11.09
CA PRO A 584 -16.35 23.84 -12.18
C PRO A 584 -16.94 24.18 -13.55
N SER A 585 -16.20 24.94 -14.37
CA SER A 585 -16.63 25.34 -15.71
C SER A 585 -15.46 25.35 -16.70
N PRO A 586 -15.63 24.88 -17.95
CA PRO A 586 -14.60 24.96 -18.98
C PRO A 586 -14.30 26.40 -19.41
N ALA A 587 -15.18 27.35 -19.07
CA ALA A 587 -15.07 28.76 -19.44
C ALA A 587 -14.22 29.59 -18.45
N ASP A 588 -14.00 29.08 -17.24
CA ASP A 588 -13.18 29.72 -16.20
C ASP A 588 -11.77 29.14 -16.29
N THR A 589 -11.03 29.59 -17.30
CA THR A 589 -9.73 29.02 -17.66
C THR A 589 -8.62 29.35 -16.67
N ASN A 590 -8.81 30.34 -15.79
CA ASN A 590 -7.85 30.70 -14.76
C ASN A 590 -8.21 30.17 -13.35
N GLY A 591 -9.42 29.62 -13.20
CA GLY A 591 -9.90 28.95 -11.98
C GLY A 591 -10.22 29.88 -10.82
N ASP A 592 -10.39 31.18 -11.05
CA ASP A 592 -10.60 32.17 -9.99
C ASP A 592 -12.06 32.28 -9.53
N GLY A 593 -12.96 31.51 -10.16
CA GLY A 593 -14.38 31.53 -9.89
C GLY A 593 -15.14 32.58 -10.68
N LEU A 594 -14.52 33.28 -11.64
CA LEU A 594 -15.12 34.30 -12.48
C LEU A 594 -14.80 34.06 -13.96
N VAL A 595 -15.84 33.97 -14.80
CA VAL A 595 -15.64 34.00 -16.26
C VAL A 595 -15.60 35.44 -16.76
N GLU A 596 -14.43 35.88 -17.22
CA GLU A 596 -14.17 37.24 -17.71
C GLU A 596 -13.15 37.33 -18.86
N ILE A 597 -12.69 38.55 -19.17
CA ILE A 597 -11.72 38.77 -20.25
C ILE A 597 -10.38 38.11 -19.95
N ALA A 598 -10.01 37.97 -18.67
CA ALA A 598 -8.79 37.29 -18.26
C ALA A 598 -8.74 35.85 -18.78
N ASP A 599 -9.87 35.13 -18.73
CA ASP A 599 -9.98 33.77 -19.26
C ASP A 599 -9.76 33.71 -20.76
N LEU A 600 -10.41 34.63 -21.48
CA LEU A 600 -10.24 34.71 -22.92
C LEU A 600 -8.78 35.02 -23.29
N VAL A 601 -8.07 35.82 -22.47
CA VAL A 601 -6.64 36.09 -22.70
C VAL A 601 -5.82 34.83 -22.45
N LEU A 602 -6.03 34.13 -21.34
CA LEU A 602 -5.30 32.93 -20.97
C LEU A 602 -5.50 31.81 -21.99
N LEU A 603 -6.74 31.55 -22.40
CA LEU A 603 -7.07 30.59 -23.47
C LEU A 603 -6.35 30.94 -24.78
N ASN A 604 -6.32 32.23 -25.17
CA ASN A 604 -5.61 32.64 -26.38
C ASN A 604 -4.09 32.51 -26.26
N GLN A 605 -3.51 32.73 -25.08
CA GLN A 605 -2.07 32.51 -24.83
C GLN A 605 -1.72 31.03 -24.97
N TRP A 606 -2.52 30.16 -24.37
CA TRP A 606 -2.38 28.70 -24.50
C TRP A 606 -2.50 28.25 -25.96
N LEU A 607 -3.52 28.74 -26.69
CA LEU A 607 -3.75 28.40 -28.11
C LEU A 607 -2.61 28.81 -29.04
N VAL A 608 -1.79 29.80 -28.66
CA VAL A 608 -0.60 30.21 -29.44
C VAL A 608 0.70 29.57 -28.94
N GLY A 609 0.61 28.61 -28.02
CA GLY A 609 1.75 27.84 -27.50
C GLY A 609 2.60 28.61 -26.50
N MET A 610 2.02 29.57 -25.78
CA MET A 610 2.68 30.15 -24.61
C MET A 610 2.63 29.18 -23.43
N ASP A 611 3.66 29.25 -22.60
CA ASP A 611 3.80 28.48 -21.37
C ASP A 611 2.88 29.04 -20.28
N VAL A 612 1.62 28.64 -20.33
CA VAL A 612 0.54 28.99 -19.39
C VAL A 612 -0.35 27.77 -19.20
N ASP A 613 -0.87 27.58 -17.99
CA ASP A 613 -1.79 26.49 -17.69
C ASP A 613 -3.25 26.96 -17.76
N ILE A 614 -4.12 26.12 -18.35
CA ILE A 614 -5.57 26.30 -18.28
C ILE A 614 -6.09 25.40 -17.15
N THR A 615 -6.89 25.97 -16.26
CA THR A 615 -7.53 25.29 -15.13
C THR A 615 -9.03 25.60 -15.09
N TYR A 616 -9.69 25.31 -13.98
CA TYR A 616 -11.11 25.51 -13.74
C TYR A 616 -11.35 25.81 -12.26
N TYR A 617 -12.46 26.46 -11.93
CA TYR A 617 -12.81 26.75 -10.54
C TYR A 617 -13.12 25.47 -9.76
N VAL A 618 -12.41 25.28 -8.65
CA VAL A 618 -12.69 24.26 -7.65
C VAL A 618 -13.31 24.95 -6.45
N ALA A 619 -14.57 24.60 -6.14
CA ALA A 619 -15.21 25.14 -4.95
C ALA A 619 -14.43 24.70 -3.70
N PRO A 620 -14.19 25.59 -2.72
CA PRO A 620 -13.54 25.19 -1.47
C PRO A 620 -14.38 24.09 -0.80
N PRO A 621 -13.74 23.10 -0.17
CA PRO A 621 -14.45 22.02 0.53
C PRO A 621 -15.42 22.61 1.55
N GLU A 622 -16.64 22.08 1.60
CA GLU A 622 -17.62 22.48 2.63
C GLU A 622 -16.99 22.27 4.01
N THR A 623 -16.67 23.36 4.69
CA THR A 623 -16.25 23.32 6.08
C THR A 623 -17.50 23.12 6.93
N ASP A 624 -17.63 21.95 7.54
CA ASP A 624 -18.59 21.72 8.63
C ASP A 624 -18.18 22.62 9.81
N GLU A 625 -18.76 23.84 9.90
CA GLU A 625 -18.77 24.67 11.11
C GLU A 625 -19.70 24.11 12.20
#